data_AF-A0A022IWC7-F1
#
_entry.id   AF-A0A022IWC7-F1
#
_cell.length_a   1.000
_cell.length_b   1.000
_cell.length_c   1.000
_cell.angle_alpha   90.00
_cell.angle_beta   90.00
_cell.angle_gamma   90.00
#
_symmetry.space_group_name_H-M   'P 1'
#
loop_
_entity.id
_entity.type
_entity.pdbx_description
1 polymer ?
#
loop_
_entity_poly.entity_id
_entity_poly.type
_entity_poly.pdbx_seq_one_letter_code
_entity_poly.pdbx_strand_id
1 'polypeptide(L)' 'EQAGVVESVKTASDIHAPVSGTVVEVNTDLEDDPDFVNDDPYGKGWIYKIKPDNIADVEKLLTNAEYEAGL' A
#
# COMPACT_ATOMS: atom_id res chain seq x y z
N GLU A 1 6.54 9.50 -3.21
CA GLU A 1 6.77 10.17 -1.91
C GLU A 1 6.41 9.23 -0.76
N GLN A 2 6.89 9.46 0.46
CA GLN A 2 6.52 8.62 1.61
C GLN A 2 5.06 8.90 2.01
N ALA A 3 4.25 7.84 2.06
CA ALA A 3 2.84 7.86 2.40
C ALA A 3 2.57 7.35 3.82
N GLY A 4 3.45 6.50 4.36
CA GLY A 4 3.34 5.95 5.70
C GLY A 4 4.57 5.14 6.09
N VAL A 5 4.46 4.42 7.21
CA VAL A 5 5.49 3.51 7.71
C VAL A 5 4.81 2.24 8.19
N VAL A 6 5.40 1.08 7.89
CA VAL A 6 5.03 -0.21 8.48
C VAL A 6 6.13 -0.65 9.42
N GLU A 7 5.77 -0.99 10.65
CA GLU A 7 6.71 -1.42 11.67
C GLU A 7 6.46 -2.87 12.06
N SER A 8 7.55 -3.60 12.22
CA SER A 8 7.58 -4.96 12.76
C SER A 8 8.36 -4.96 14.07
N VAL A 9 8.40 -6.10 14.74
CA VAL A 9 9.25 -6.29 15.93
C VAL A 9 10.77 -6.13 15.68
N LYS A 10 11.21 -6.07 14.42
CA LYS A 10 12.64 -6.00 14.05
C LYS A 10 13.03 -4.72 13.32
N THR A 11 12.12 -4.17 12.51
CA THR A 11 12.42 -3.06 11.60
C THR A 11 11.17 -2.27 11.25
N ALA A 12 11.38 -1.02 10.87
CA ALA A 12 10.41 -0.19 10.18
C ALA A 12 10.75 -0.14 8.68
N SER A 13 9.75 0.06 7.84
CA SER A 13 9.88 0.26 6.39
C SER A 13 8.93 1.35 5.93
N ASP A 14 9.44 2.27 5.11
CA ASP A 14 8.62 3.33 4.52
C ASP A 14 7.71 2.76 3.43
N ILE A 15 6.43 3.17 3.48
CA ILE A 15 5.48 2.90 2.40
C ILE A 15 5.49 4.12 1.47
N HIS A 16 5.80 3.89 0.20
CA HIS A 16 5.76 4.95 -0.80
C HIS A 16 4.45 4.95 -1.57
N ALA A 17 3.92 6.16 -1.85
CA ALA A 17 2.78 6.31 -2.75
C ALA A 17 3.16 5.82 -4.16
N PRO A 18 2.39 4.89 -4.77
CA PRO A 18 2.70 4.35 -6.09
C PRO A 18 2.41 5.36 -7.22
N VAL A 19 1.52 6.33 -6.96
CA VAL A 19 1.15 7.42 -7.87
C VAL A 19 0.88 8.69 -7.08
N SER A 20 0.95 9.85 -7.74
CA SER A 20 0.49 11.12 -7.16
C SER A 20 -1.04 11.13 -7.03
N GLY A 21 -1.55 11.67 -5.94
CA GLY A 21 -2.98 11.71 -5.67
C GLY A 21 -3.33 12.17 -4.26
N THR A 22 -4.61 12.11 -3.95
CA THR A 22 -5.16 12.47 -2.64
C THR A 22 -5.63 11.22 -1.91
N VAL A 23 -5.16 11.00 -0.68
CA VAL A 23 -5.69 9.94 0.19
C VAL A 23 -7.14 10.26 0.55
N VAL A 24 -8.05 9.31 0.29
CA VAL A 24 -9.48 9.48 0.53
C VAL A 24 -9.99 8.63 1.70
N GLU A 25 -9.23 7.61 2.10
CA GLU A 25 -9.59 6.69 3.19
C GLU A 25 -8.32 6.03 3.75
N VAL A 26 -8.30 5.79 5.05
CA VAL A 26 -7.25 5.04 5.75
C VAL A 26 -7.91 3.91 6.51
N ASN A 27 -7.28 2.75 6.58
CA ASN A 27 -7.82 1.61 7.30
C ASN A 27 -7.59 1.74 8.81
N THR A 28 -8.60 2.21 9.53
CA THR A 28 -8.53 2.36 10.99
C THR A 28 -8.49 1.01 11.72
N ASP A 29 -8.89 -0.09 11.08
CA ASP A 29 -8.88 -1.42 11.70
C ASP A 29 -7.45 -1.89 12.01
N LEU A 30 -6.44 -1.37 11.28
CA LEU A 30 -5.03 -1.69 11.51
C LEU A 30 -4.45 -1.07 12.79
N GLU A 31 -5.13 -0.10 13.40
CA GLU A 31 -4.74 0.45 14.70
C GLU A 31 -4.99 -0.57 15.82
N ASP A 32 -6.07 -1.36 15.68
CA ASP A 32 -6.47 -2.39 16.64
C ASP A 32 -5.87 -3.76 16.30
N ASP A 33 -5.77 -4.11 15.00
CA ASP A 33 -5.31 -5.41 14.52
C ASP A 33 -4.32 -5.26 13.33
N PRO A 34 -3.05 -4.93 13.61
CA PRO A 34 -2.02 -4.78 12.58
C PRO A 34 -1.62 -6.11 11.93
N ASP A 35 -1.98 -7.27 12.53
CA ASP A 35 -1.64 -8.59 11.99
C ASP A 35 -2.36 -8.88 10.66
N PHE A 36 -3.42 -8.15 10.33
CA PHE A 36 -4.06 -8.23 9.01
C PHE A 36 -3.11 -7.92 7.85
N VAL A 37 -2.07 -7.11 8.06
CA VAL A 37 -1.05 -6.86 7.03
C VAL A 37 -0.27 -8.14 6.70
N ASN A 38 -0.10 -9.04 7.68
CA ASN A 38 0.59 -10.30 7.50
C ASN A 38 -0.35 -11.41 6.99
N ASP A 39 -1.52 -11.53 7.59
CA ASP A 39 -2.43 -12.67 7.38
C ASP A 39 -3.32 -12.50 6.13
N ASP A 40 -3.71 -11.27 5.80
CA ASP A 40 -4.61 -10.96 4.68
C ASP A 40 -4.22 -9.63 3.97
N PRO A 41 -3.01 -9.56 3.37
CA PRO A 41 -2.43 -8.32 2.85
C PRO A 41 -3.25 -7.65 1.72
N TYR A 42 -4.05 -8.43 0.99
CA TYR A 42 -4.88 -7.96 -0.12
C TYR A 42 -6.37 -7.82 0.24
N GLY A 43 -6.79 -8.32 1.40
CA GLY A 43 -8.14 -8.18 1.92
C GLY A 43 -8.19 -7.16 3.06
N LYS A 44 -8.25 -7.63 4.31
CA LYS A 44 -8.33 -6.76 5.50
C LYS A 44 -7.09 -5.92 5.73
N GLY A 45 -5.93 -6.32 5.21
CA GLY A 45 -4.64 -5.64 5.37
C GLY A 45 -4.42 -4.41 4.49
N TRP A 46 -5.45 -3.93 3.76
CA TRP A 46 -5.32 -2.70 2.96
C TRP A 46 -4.97 -1.51 3.86
N ILE A 47 -4.14 -0.58 3.38
CA ILE A 47 -3.56 0.48 4.23
C ILE A 47 -4.29 1.80 4.02
N TYR A 48 -4.41 2.25 2.77
CA TYR A 48 -5.12 3.46 2.41
C TYR A 48 -5.72 3.34 1.01
N LYS A 49 -6.70 4.20 0.71
CA LYS A 49 -7.23 4.41 -0.64
C LYS A 49 -6.81 5.78 -1.12
N ILE A 50 -6.33 5.85 -2.36
CA ILE A 50 -5.89 7.08 -3.00
C ILE A 50 -6.75 7.33 -4.24
N LYS A 51 -7.17 8.58 -4.40
CA LYS A 51 -7.70 9.10 -5.67
C LYS A 51 -6.51 9.62 -6.48
N PRO A 52 -6.13 8.97 -7.59
CA PRO A 52 -5.03 9.44 -8.42
C PRO A 52 -5.33 10.81 -9.03
N ASP A 53 -4.32 11.67 -9.11
CA ASP A 53 -4.45 12.95 -9.82
C ASP A 53 -4.53 12.71 -11.34
N ASN A 54 -3.87 11.66 -11.82
CA ASN A 54 -3.87 11.23 -13.21
C ASN A 54 -3.99 9.70 -13.33
N ILE A 55 -5.06 9.22 -13.98
CA ILE A 55 -5.31 7.78 -14.11
C ILE A 55 -4.26 7.08 -14.99
N ALA A 56 -3.64 7.78 -15.93
CA ALA A 56 -2.62 7.22 -16.82
C ALA A 56 -1.34 6.82 -16.07
N ASP A 57 -1.12 7.30 -14.84
CA ASP A 57 0.02 6.86 -14.03
C ASP A 57 -0.22 5.48 -13.41
N VAL A 58 -1.49 5.09 -13.21
CA VAL A 58 -1.86 3.73 -12.76
C VAL A 58 -1.61 2.71 -13.86
N GLU A 59 -1.82 3.09 -15.12
CA GLU A 59 -1.59 2.22 -16.28
C GLU A 59 -0.11 1.89 -16.51
N LYS A 60 0.82 2.64 -15.88
CA LYS A 60 2.27 2.41 -15.94
C LYS A 60 2.76 1.46 -14.85
N LEU A 61 1.90 1.08 -13.91
CA LEU A 61 2.27 0.13 -12.85
C LEU A 61 2.46 -1.26 -13.45
N LEU A 62 3.29 -2.05 -12.77
CA LEU A 62 3.56 -3.41 -13.19
C LEU A 62 2.29 -4.26 -13.09
N THR A 63 2.09 -5.12 -14.10
CA THR A 63 1.16 -6.24 -14.00
C THR A 63 1.68 -7.28 -12.99
N ASN A 64 0.80 -8.18 -12.55
CA ASN A 64 1.20 -9.28 -11.67
C ASN A 64 2.39 -10.09 -12.22
N ALA A 65 2.36 -10.41 -13.52
CA ALA A 65 3.42 -11.20 -14.15
C ALA A 65 4.75 -10.45 -14.22
N GLU A 66 4.74 -9.14 -14.48
CA GLU A 66 5.95 -8.32 -14.49
C GLU A 66 6.54 -8.14 -13.09
N TYR A 67 5.68 -8.01 -12.08
CA TYR A 67 6.10 -7.95 -10.70
C TYR A 67 6.72 -9.29 -10.25
N GLU A 68 6.05 -10.42 -10.51
CA GLU A 68 6.57 -11.77 -10.20
C GLU A 68 7.92 -12.05 -10.87
N ALA A 69 8.13 -11.59 -12.10
CA ALA A 69 9.41 -11.76 -12.80
C ALA A 69 10.56 -10.96 -12.18
N GLY A 70 10.26 -9.93 -11.37
CA GLY A 70 11.25 -9.07 -10.69
C GLY A 70 11.56 -9.47 -9.25
N LEU A 71 10.87 -10.46 -8.69
CA LEU A 71 11.10 -11.02 -7.35
C LEU A 71 12.27 -12.02 -7.35
#